data_AF-A0A1H4FNV3-F1
#
_entry.id   AF-A0A1H4FNV3-F1
#
_cell.length_a   1.000
_cell.length_b   1.000
_cell.length_c   1.000
_cell.angle_alpha   90.00
_cell.angle_beta   90.00
_cell.angle_gamma   90.00
#
_symmetry.space_group_name_H-M   'P 1'
#
loop_
_entity.id
_entity.type
_entity.pdbx_description
1 polymer ?
#
loop_
_entity_poly.entity_id
_entity_poly.type
_entity_poly.pdbx_seq_one_letter_code
_entity_poly.pdbx_strand_id
1 'polypeptide(L)'
;MNANESSFSADSDETATPPASQDEKKTPNINIIKVRDDHVPLQFIADENQTAKFKLTEGIEVSWLSSDSFGSKDLRNHIEPWLTSLFQSEHLSLLAGSSLTHAIHYLATGKGAAGMNTLPLSNHRTEINQATKKAAIAAGRKECNLEDQLRVANELLRGFEILQKKLRLKLFVQN
;
A
#
# COMPACT_ATOMS: atom_id res chain seq x y z
N MET A 1 -37.80 -53.34 -19.52
CA MET A 1 -38.49 -52.61 -20.61
C MET A 1 -38.50 -51.15 -20.20
N ASN A 2 -37.44 -50.44 -20.55
CA ASN A 2 -37.29 -49.56 -21.72
C ASN A 2 -37.70 -48.13 -21.35
N ALA A 3 -36.78 -47.17 -21.21
CA ALA A 3 -35.90 -46.56 -22.22
C ALA A 3 -36.60 -45.45 -23.01
N ASN A 4 -35.76 -44.48 -23.40
CA ASN A 4 -35.94 -43.32 -24.29
C ASN A 4 -36.49 -42.06 -23.61
N GLU A 5 -35.67 -41.04 -23.35
CA GLU A 5 -34.93 -40.19 -24.31
C GLU A 5 -35.81 -39.67 -25.46
N SER A 6 -36.00 -38.35 -25.49
CA SER A 6 -36.32 -37.60 -26.69
C SER A 6 -35.39 -36.39 -26.71
N SER A 7 -34.41 -36.49 -27.58
CA SER A 7 -33.44 -35.48 -27.97
C SER A 7 -33.99 -34.66 -29.14
N PHE A 8 -33.59 -33.39 -29.13
CA PHE A 8 -33.08 -32.63 -30.28
C PHE A 8 -33.92 -32.52 -31.56
N SER A 9 -34.28 -31.28 -31.89
CA SER A 9 -34.20 -30.79 -33.26
C SER A 9 -34.00 -29.27 -33.29
N ALA A 10 -32.98 -28.88 -34.05
CA ALA A 10 -32.63 -27.50 -34.36
C ALA A 10 -33.65 -26.87 -35.30
N ASP A 11 -33.87 -25.57 -35.14
CA ASP A 11 -34.31 -24.72 -36.24
C ASP A 11 -33.46 -23.46 -36.23
N SER A 12 -33.04 -23.07 -37.42
CA SER A 12 -32.05 -22.04 -37.69
C SER A 12 -32.64 -21.09 -38.71
N ASP A 13 -32.85 -19.83 -38.34
CA ASP A 13 -32.46 -18.67 -39.16
C ASP A 13 -32.63 -17.38 -38.37
N GLU A 14 -32.08 -16.30 -38.93
CA GLU A 14 -32.40 -14.89 -38.66
C GLU A 14 -31.41 -14.11 -37.78
N THR A 15 -30.33 -13.72 -38.47
CA THR A 15 -29.78 -12.36 -38.50
C THR A 15 -29.86 -11.51 -37.24
N ALA A 16 -28.75 -11.38 -36.52
CA ALA A 16 -28.41 -10.14 -35.84
C ALA A 16 -26.90 -10.01 -35.72
N THR A 17 -26.33 -9.25 -36.67
CA THR A 17 -25.03 -8.59 -36.53
C THR A 17 -24.93 -7.97 -35.13
N PRO A 18 -23.91 -8.30 -34.31
CA PRO A 18 -23.71 -7.59 -33.06
C PRO A 18 -23.38 -6.12 -33.41
N PRO A 19 -24.06 -5.14 -32.81
CA PRO A 19 -23.82 -3.75 -33.14
C PRO A 19 -22.40 -3.37 -32.77
N ALA A 20 -21.75 -2.69 -33.71
CA ALA A 20 -20.60 -1.85 -33.43
C ALA A 20 -20.95 -0.80 -32.37
N SER A 21 -19.89 -0.27 -31.75
CA SER A 21 -19.83 0.78 -30.72
C SER A 21 -20.02 0.31 -29.28
N GLN A 22 -18.93 0.34 -28.51
CA GLN A 22 -18.61 1.57 -27.77
C GLN A 22 -17.10 1.80 -27.85
N ASP A 23 -16.71 2.88 -28.53
CA ASP A 23 -15.42 3.51 -28.29
C ASP A 23 -15.34 3.81 -26.79
N GLU A 24 -14.50 3.07 -26.06
CA GLU A 24 -14.06 3.49 -24.74
C GLU A 24 -13.43 4.86 -24.92
N LYS A 25 -14.15 5.93 -24.56
CA LYS A 25 -13.57 7.25 -24.34
C LYS A 25 -12.49 7.09 -23.28
N LYS A 26 -11.27 6.87 -23.73
CA LYS A 26 -10.05 6.87 -22.91
C LYS A 26 -10.04 8.22 -22.18
N THR A 27 -10.42 8.20 -20.91
CA THR A 27 -10.29 9.38 -20.05
C THR A 27 -8.84 9.84 -20.12
N PRO A 28 -8.58 11.11 -20.46
CA PRO A 28 -7.22 11.60 -20.56
C PRO A 28 -6.52 11.35 -19.23
N ASN A 29 -5.28 10.86 -19.29
CA ASN A 29 -4.50 10.56 -18.09
C ASN A 29 -4.03 11.90 -17.49
N ILE A 30 -4.83 12.43 -16.56
CA ILE A 30 -4.58 13.71 -15.92
C ILE A 30 -3.46 13.51 -14.89
N ASN A 31 -2.38 14.26 -15.04
CA ASN A 31 -1.29 14.33 -14.08
C ASN A 31 -1.56 15.45 -13.09
N ILE A 32 -1.29 15.20 -11.81
CA ILE A 32 -1.53 16.15 -10.73
C ILE A 32 -0.22 16.38 -9.97
N ILE A 33 0.15 17.64 -9.76
CA ILE A 33 1.31 18.04 -8.93
C ILE A 33 0.86 19.06 -7.90
N LYS A 34 1.34 18.88 -6.66
CA LYS A 34 1.17 19.89 -5.61
C LYS A 34 2.42 19.91 -4.75
N VAL A 35 3.15 21.01 -4.81
CA VAL A 35 4.32 21.29 -3.98
C VAL A 35 3.89 22.13 -2.78
N ARG A 36 4.73 22.27 -1.76
CA ARG A 36 4.45 23.10 -0.56
C ARG A 36 4.06 24.52 -0.92
N ASP A 37 4.75 25.10 -1.90
CA ASP A 37 4.63 26.51 -2.27
C ASP A 37 3.45 26.77 -3.24
N ASP A 38 2.74 25.72 -3.67
CA ASP A 38 1.56 25.81 -4.53
C ASP A 38 0.29 26.03 -3.70
N HIS A 39 -0.51 27.04 -4.07
CA HIS A 39 -1.80 27.33 -3.44
C HIS A 39 -2.89 26.31 -3.81
N VAL A 40 -2.82 25.73 -5.01
CA VAL A 40 -3.82 24.79 -5.57
C VAL A 40 -3.08 23.67 -6.31
N PRO A 41 -3.59 22.42 -6.30
CA PRO A 41 -3.01 21.34 -7.10
C PRO A 41 -3.04 21.66 -8.59
N LEU A 42 -1.88 21.57 -9.23
CA LEU A 42 -1.71 21.73 -10.65
C LEU A 42 -2.18 20.49 -11.40
N GLN A 43 -3.00 20.65 -12.43
CA GLN A 43 -3.46 19.56 -13.29
C GLN A 43 -3.02 19.78 -14.73
N PHE A 44 -2.37 18.79 -15.33
CA PHE A 44 -1.83 18.88 -16.68
C PHE A 44 -1.89 17.55 -17.42
N ILE A 45 -1.87 17.63 -18.74
CA ILE A 45 -1.97 16.47 -19.64
C ILE A 45 -0.70 16.44 -20.50
N ALA A 46 -0.21 15.24 -20.82
CA ALA A 46 0.89 15.06 -21.77
C ALA A 46 0.40 15.41 -23.18
N ASP A 47 1.17 16.23 -23.91
CA ASP A 47 0.84 16.56 -25.30
C ASP A 47 1.17 15.36 -26.20
N GLU A 48 0.15 14.67 -26.71
CA GLU A 48 0.31 13.47 -27.55
C GLU A 48 1.15 13.71 -28.81
N ASN A 49 1.25 14.97 -29.25
CA ASN A 49 1.95 15.36 -30.47
C ASN A 49 3.43 15.71 -30.26
N GLN A 50 3.89 15.94 -29.03
CA GLN A 50 5.26 16.34 -28.73
C GLN A 50 5.81 15.59 -27.53
N THR A 51 6.74 14.68 -27.79
CA THR A 51 7.44 13.90 -26.76
C THR A 51 8.05 14.85 -25.72
N ALA A 52 7.61 14.73 -24.47
CA ALA A 52 8.06 15.50 -23.31
C ALA A 52 7.58 16.97 -23.18
N LYS A 53 6.47 17.34 -23.83
CA LYS A 53 5.74 18.58 -23.49
C LYS A 53 4.41 18.31 -22.80
N PHE A 54 4.07 19.18 -21.87
CA PHE A 54 2.87 19.14 -21.04
C PHE A 54 2.05 20.40 -21.26
N LYS A 55 0.73 20.28 -21.17
CA LYS A 55 -0.22 21.41 -21.26
C LYS A 55 -1.04 21.51 -19.99
N LEU A 56 -1.18 22.73 -19.47
CA LEU A 56 -2.04 23.03 -18.34
C LEU A 56 -3.51 22.85 -18.69
N THR A 57 -4.30 22.46 -17.69
CA THR A 57 -5.77 22.46 -17.78
C THR A 57 -6.28 23.89 -17.58
N GLU A 58 -7.32 24.28 -18.33
CA GLU A 58 -7.86 25.64 -18.31
C GLU A 58 -8.26 26.10 -16.90
N GLY A 59 -7.87 27.33 -16.54
CA GLY A 59 -8.26 27.99 -15.28
C GLY A 59 -7.25 27.91 -14.12
N ILE A 60 -6.03 27.41 -14.36
CA ILE A 60 -4.97 27.36 -13.34
C ILE A 60 -3.81 28.29 -13.74
N GLU A 61 -3.64 29.39 -12.98
CA GLU A 61 -2.46 30.24 -13.09
C GLU A 61 -1.34 29.73 -12.17
N VAL A 62 -0.12 29.65 -12.70
CA VAL A 62 1.04 29.10 -11.97
C VAL A 62 2.20 30.09 -12.02
N SER A 63 2.71 30.48 -10.86
CA SER A 63 3.71 31.54 -10.71
C SER A 63 5.09 31.23 -11.29
N TRP A 64 5.41 29.95 -11.50
CA TRP A 64 6.71 29.48 -11.98
C TRP A 64 6.70 29.07 -13.46
N LEU A 65 5.57 29.20 -14.16
CA LEU A 65 5.43 28.92 -15.58
C LEU A 65 5.17 30.21 -16.36
N SER A 66 5.96 30.43 -17.42
CA SER A 66 5.79 31.59 -18.31
C SER A 66 4.77 31.35 -19.43
N SER A 67 4.32 30.11 -19.62
CA SER A 67 3.43 29.69 -20.70
C SER A 67 2.66 28.41 -20.33
N ASP A 68 1.52 28.19 -20.98
CA ASP A 68 0.66 27.01 -20.77
C ASP A 68 1.29 25.69 -21.23
N SER A 69 2.32 25.76 -22.07
CA SER A 69 3.14 24.63 -22.47
C SER A 69 4.47 24.64 -21.72
N PHE A 70 4.83 23.52 -21.09
CA PHE A 70 6.09 23.37 -20.35
C PHE A 70 6.67 21.97 -20.53
N GLY A 71 7.94 21.78 -20.14
CA GLY A 71 8.64 20.51 -20.28
C GLY A 71 9.09 19.89 -18.96
N SER A 72 9.74 18.73 -19.06
CA SER A 72 10.31 18.02 -17.89
C SER A 72 11.35 18.85 -17.13
N LYS A 73 12.03 19.80 -17.81
CA LYS A 73 13.00 20.69 -17.18
C LYS A 73 12.33 21.65 -16.19
N ASP A 74 11.19 22.21 -16.57
CA ASP A 74 10.44 23.15 -15.72
C ASP A 74 9.86 22.42 -14.51
N LEU A 75 9.30 21.22 -14.73
CA LEU A 75 8.87 20.32 -13.65
C LEU A 75 10.00 20.00 -12.69
N ARG A 76 11.17 19.65 -13.21
CA ARG A 76 12.33 19.32 -12.37
C ARG A 76 12.74 20.51 -11.51
N ASN A 77 12.83 21.71 -12.10
CA ASN A 77 13.19 22.92 -11.38
C ASN A 77 12.19 23.26 -10.25
N HIS A 78 10.91 22.92 -10.41
CA HIS A 78 9.88 23.14 -9.38
C HIS A 78 9.87 22.05 -8.30
N ILE A 79 10.00 20.77 -8.69
CA ILE A 79 9.89 19.63 -7.76
C ILE A 79 11.18 19.41 -6.97
N GLU A 80 12.35 19.57 -7.60
CA GLU A 80 13.65 19.21 -7.02
C GLU A 80 13.98 20.00 -5.74
N PRO A 81 13.76 21.32 -5.65
CA PRO A 81 14.00 22.07 -4.41
C PRO A 81 13.15 21.56 -3.24
N TRP A 82 11.89 21.21 -3.50
CA TRP A 82 11.00 20.67 -2.49
C TRP A 82 11.39 19.26 -2.06
N LEU A 83 11.68 18.38 -3.02
CA LEU A 83 12.10 17.02 -2.75
C LEU A 83 13.43 16.99 -1.98
N THR A 84 14.35 17.88 -2.34
CA THR A 84 15.62 18.08 -1.63
C THR A 84 15.37 18.53 -0.20
N SER A 85 14.51 19.54 0.01
CA SER A 85 14.14 20.00 1.35
C SER A 85 13.48 18.89 2.18
N LEU A 86 12.65 18.05 1.54
CA LEU A 86 11.98 16.92 2.17
C LEU A 86 13.00 15.87 2.64
N PHE A 87 13.96 15.50 1.80
CA PHE A 87 15.00 14.52 2.16
C PHE A 87 16.05 15.08 3.13
N GLN A 88 16.28 16.39 3.12
CA GLN A 88 17.12 17.06 4.12
C GLN A 88 16.41 17.19 5.47
N SER A 89 15.08 17.13 5.49
CA SER A 89 14.36 17.09 6.76
C SER A 89 14.63 15.75 7.45
N GLU A 90 15.27 15.79 8.61
CA GLU A 90 15.53 14.60 9.43
C GLU A 90 14.22 13.86 9.80
N HIS A 91 13.10 14.57 9.74
CA HIS A 91 11.78 14.10 10.14
C HIS A 91 11.04 13.30 9.07
N LEU A 92 11.51 13.24 7.80
CA LEU A 92 10.86 12.41 6.78
C LEU A 92 10.80 10.94 7.22
N SER A 93 11.88 10.44 7.81
CA SER A 93 11.95 9.07 8.33
C SER A 93 11.01 8.83 9.51
N LEU A 94 10.73 9.86 10.33
CA LEU A 94 9.75 9.77 11.41
C LEU A 94 8.31 9.73 10.88
N LEU A 95 8.02 10.55 9.85
CA LEU A 95 6.68 10.65 9.26
C LEU A 95 6.34 9.44 8.39
N ALA A 96 7.26 9.04 7.51
CA ALA A 96 7.09 7.87 6.65
C ALA A 96 7.22 6.57 7.46
N GLY A 97 7.95 6.59 8.58
CA GLY A 97 8.28 5.40 9.35
C GLY A 97 8.91 4.33 8.47
N SER A 98 8.51 3.07 8.69
CA SER A 98 8.95 1.95 7.85
C SER A 98 8.09 1.76 6.59
N SER A 99 7.02 2.54 6.39
CA SER A 99 6.01 2.27 5.36
C SER A 99 6.57 2.37 3.93
N LEU A 100 7.40 3.38 3.65
CA LEU A 100 8.03 3.57 2.33
C LEU A 100 8.94 2.38 1.98
N THR A 101 9.78 1.95 2.92
CA THR A 101 10.65 0.78 2.74
C THR A 101 9.84 -0.51 2.55
N HIS A 102 8.72 -0.67 3.28
CA HIS A 102 7.83 -1.82 3.12
C HIS A 102 7.17 -1.85 1.74
N ALA A 103 6.70 -0.69 1.23
CA ALA A 103 6.08 -0.58 -0.08
C ALA A 103 7.08 -0.90 -1.21
N ILE A 104 8.29 -0.35 -1.13
CA ILE A 104 9.35 -0.63 -2.12
C ILE A 104 9.73 -2.12 -2.10
N HIS A 105 9.91 -2.70 -0.90
CA HIS A 105 10.21 -4.13 -0.79
C HIS A 105 9.09 -5.00 -1.37
N TYR A 106 7.83 -4.64 -1.14
CA TYR A 106 6.68 -5.33 -1.71
C TYR A 106 6.66 -5.26 -3.23
N LEU A 107 6.93 -4.10 -3.81
CA LEU A 107 7.02 -3.94 -5.27
C LEU A 107 8.18 -4.75 -5.87
N ALA A 108 9.33 -4.81 -5.20
CA ALA A 108 10.51 -5.52 -5.70
C ALA A 108 10.42 -7.04 -5.56
N THR A 109 9.76 -7.55 -4.51
CA THR A 109 9.79 -8.98 -4.16
C THR A 109 8.43 -9.68 -4.22
N GLY A 110 7.34 -8.91 -4.36
CA GLY A 110 5.97 -9.39 -4.24
C GLY A 110 5.58 -9.82 -2.82
N LYS A 111 6.43 -9.56 -1.81
CA LYS A 111 6.22 -9.98 -0.42
C LYS A 111 6.35 -8.78 0.52
N GLY A 112 5.58 -8.77 1.61
CA GLY A 112 5.73 -7.73 2.63
C GLY A 112 7.13 -7.80 3.27
N ALA A 113 7.72 -6.63 3.56
CA ALA A 113 8.95 -6.59 4.35
C ALA A 113 8.71 -7.15 5.76
N ALA A 114 9.80 -7.42 6.49
CA ALA A 114 9.73 -7.90 7.87
C ALA A 114 8.88 -6.95 8.73
N GLY A 115 7.64 -7.36 9.00
CA GLY A 115 6.65 -6.58 9.72
C GLY A 115 6.65 -6.88 11.22
N MET A 116 5.86 -6.10 11.96
CA MET A 116 5.63 -6.27 13.41
C MET A 116 4.58 -7.35 13.72
N ASN A 117 4.46 -8.35 12.86
CA ASN A 117 3.52 -9.44 13.06
C ASN A 117 3.96 -10.34 14.22
N THR A 118 3.00 -10.99 14.84
CA THR A 118 3.24 -11.95 15.92
C THR A 118 4.14 -13.09 15.44
N LEU A 119 5.07 -13.51 16.30
CA LEU A 119 5.89 -14.70 16.08
C LEU A 119 5.20 -15.95 16.64
N PRO A 120 5.42 -17.13 16.02
CA PRO A 120 4.98 -18.39 16.60
C PRO A 120 5.86 -18.74 17.81
N LEU A 121 5.28 -18.61 19.01
CA LEU A 121 5.94 -19.02 20.26
C LEU A 121 5.77 -20.52 20.50
N SER A 122 6.80 -21.17 21.01
CA SER A 122 6.79 -22.61 21.33
C SER A 122 6.22 -22.90 22.72
N ASN A 123 6.69 -22.17 23.74
CA ASN A 123 6.30 -22.36 25.14
C ASN A 123 5.23 -21.35 25.57
N HIS A 124 4.27 -21.79 26.40
CA HIS A 124 3.20 -20.94 26.96
C HIS A 124 2.43 -20.12 25.91
N ARG A 125 2.36 -20.62 24.67
CA ARG A 125 1.78 -19.91 23.52
C ARG A 125 0.34 -19.52 23.77
N THR A 126 -0.44 -20.41 24.36
CA THR A 126 -1.87 -20.21 24.64
C THR A 126 -2.10 -19.04 25.60
N GLU A 127 -1.35 -19.03 26.70
CA GLU A 127 -1.43 -18.05 27.77
C GLU A 127 -0.93 -16.69 27.28
N ILE A 128 0.19 -16.68 26.55
CA ILE A 128 0.75 -15.47 25.96
C ILE A 128 -0.24 -14.90 24.94
N ASN A 129 -0.75 -15.69 23.99
CA ASN A 129 -1.68 -15.19 22.98
C ASN A 129 -2.99 -14.66 23.56
N GLN A 130 -3.50 -15.29 24.62
CA GLN A 130 -4.70 -14.80 25.29
C GLN A 130 -4.44 -13.46 26.00
N ALA A 131 -3.30 -13.32 26.68
CA ALA A 131 -2.93 -12.08 27.36
C ALA A 131 -2.59 -10.95 26.38
N THR A 132 -1.90 -11.25 25.27
CA THR A 132 -1.58 -10.25 24.24
C THR A 132 -2.83 -9.75 23.52
N LYS A 133 -3.80 -10.63 23.25
CA LYS A 133 -5.09 -10.23 22.66
C LYS A 133 -5.85 -9.29 23.60
N LYS A 134 -5.89 -9.59 24.90
CA LYS A 134 -6.49 -8.70 25.91
C LYS A 134 -5.77 -7.35 25.96
N ALA A 135 -4.44 -7.35 25.95
CA ALA A 135 -3.64 -6.13 25.96
C ALA A 135 -3.85 -5.27 24.70
N ALA A 136 -3.90 -5.89 23.52
CA ALA A 136 -4.17 -5.20 22.26
C ALA A 136 -5.55 -4.54 22.25
N ILE A 137 -6.59 -5.27 22.70
CA ILE A 137 -7.96 -4.74 22.83
C ILE A 137 -7.99 -3.56 23.80
N ALA A 138 -7.31 -3.67 24.95
CA ALA A 138 -7.22 -2.59 25.94
C ALA A 138 -6.51 -1.34 25.37
N ALA A 139 -5.55 -1.53 24.46
CA ALA A 139 -4.88 -0.46 23.73
C ALA A 139 -5.67 0.10 22.53
N GLY A 140 -6.94 -0.33 22.34
CA GLY A 140 -7.81 0.12 21.25
C GLY A 140 -7.49 -0.53 19.89
N ARG A 141 -6.64 -1.56 19.85
CA ARG A 141 -6.29 -2.30 18.63
C ARG A 141 -7.10 -3.60 18.53
N LYS A 142 -7.39 -4.04 17.29
CA LYS A 142 -8.12 -5.29 17.02
C LYS A 142 -7.23 -6.54 17.11
N GLU A 143 -5.99 -6.42 16.63
CA GLU A 143 -5.01 -7.50 16.57
C GLU A 143 -3.78 -7.17 17.42
N CYS A 144 -3.21 -8.19 18.06
CA CYS A 144 -1.95 -8.05 18.78
C CYS A 144 -0.76 -8.06 17.82
N ASN A 145 0.30 -7.34 18.17
CA ASN A 145 1.53 -7.30 17.39
C ASN A 145 2.69 -7.97 18.14
N LEU A 146 3.87 -7.98 17.51
CA LEU A 146 5.10 -8.51 18.11
C LEU A 146 5.44 -7.83 19.44
N GLU A 147 5.20 -6.52 19.54
CA GLU A 147 5.50 -5.75 20.76
C GLU A 147 4.64 -6.20 21.94
N ASP A 148 3.36 -6.46 21.71
CA ASP A 148 2.48 -7.02 22.74
C ASP A 148 2.98 -8.38 23.20
N GLN A 149 3.38 -9.26 22.27
CA GLN A 149 3.94 -10.57 22.59
C GLN A 149 5.21 -10.47 23.42
N LEU A 150 6.13 -9.57 23.06
CA LEU A 150 7.36 -9.35 23.83
C LEU A 150 7.07 -8.79 25.22
N ARG A 151 6.12 -7.85 25.33
CA ARG A 151 5.69 -7.28 26.62
C ARG A 151 5.14 -8.37 27.53
N VAL A 152 4.16 -9.15 27.05
CA VAL A 152 3.54 -10.22 27.84
C VAL A 152 4.55 -11.33 28.19
N ALA A 153 5.44 -11.68 27.26
CA ALA A 153 6.49 -12.67 27.53
C ALA A 153 7.46 -12.19 28.64
N ASN A 154 7.81 -10.90 28.65
CA ASN A 154 8.64 -10.32 29.70
C ASN A 154 7.94 -10.30 31.06
N GLU A 155 6.64 -9.98 31.10
CA GLU A 155 5.86 -10.06 32.34
C GLU A 155 5.74 -11.50 32.86
N LEU A 156 5.57 -12.47 31.96
CA LEU A 156 5.55 -13.89 32.31
C LEU A 156 6.90 -14.36 32.87
N LEU A 157 8.00 -13.92 32.26
CA LEU A 157 9.36 -14.20 32.76
C LEU A 157 9.53 -13.68 34.20
N ARG A 158 9.14 -12.44 34.46
CA ARG A 158 9.16 -11.86 35.82
C ARG A 158 8.32 -12.68 36.80
N GLY A 159 7.14 -13.12 36.39
CA GLY A 159 6.29 -13.97 37.20
C GLY A 159 6.97 -15.29 37.58
N PHE A 160 7.70 -15.91 36.64
CA PHE A 160 8.44 -17.14 36.94
C PHE A 160 9.64 -16.92 37.87
N GLU A 161 10.36 -15.81 37.72
CA GLU A 161 11.46 -15.42 38.62
C GLU A 161 10.97 -15.28 40.07
N ILE A 162 9.83 -14.62 40.28
CA ILE A 162 9.22 -14.46 41.61
C ILE A 162 8.84 -15.81 42.22
N LEU A 163 8.30 -16.72 41.40
CA LEU A 163 7.90 -18.06 41.85
C LEU A 163 9.10 -19.02 42.00
N GLN A 164 10.33 -18.57 41.77
CA GLN A 164 11.55 -19.38 41.73
C GLN A 164 11.44 -20.62 40.83
N LYS A 165 10.56 -20.57 39.81
CA LYS A 165 10.40 -21.65 38.85
C LYS A 165 11.48 -21.52 37.78
N LYS A 166 12.31 -22.56 37.63
CA LYS A 166 13.33 -22.59 36.59
C LYS A 166 12.67 -22.69 35.22
N LEU A 167 12.77 -21.63 34.41
CA LEU A 167 12.39 -21.71 32.99
C LEU A 167 13.26 -22.76 32.29
N ARG A 168 12.62 -23.73 31.63
CA ARG A 168 13.26 -24.45 30.53
C ARG A 168 13.30 -23.53 29.30
N LEU A 169 14.23 -22.59 29.29
CA LEU A 169 14.55 -21.76 28.12
C LEU A 169 15.16 -22.64 27.02
N LYS A 170 14.31 -23.24 26.19
CA LYS A 170 14.62 -23.49 24.77
C LYS A 170 13.71 -22.56 23.97
N LEU A 171 14.15 -21.32 23.80
CA LEU A 171 13.39 -20.27 23.12
C LEU A 171 13.78 -20.09 21.64
N PHE A 172 14.64 -20.95 21.09
CA PHE A 172 14.90 -21.01 19.65
C PHE A 172 15.00 -22.44 19.14
N VAL A 173 14.45 -22.64 17.95
CA VAL A 173 14.43 -23.89 17.18
C VAL A 173 15.87 -24.29 16.84
N GLN A 174 16.26 -25.50 17.23
CA GLN A 174 17.35 -26.24 16.58
C GLN A 174 16.84 -26.67 15.21
N ASN A 175 17.55 -26.28 14.15
CA ASN A 175 17.43 -26.94 12.85
C ASN A 175 17.76 -28.43 12.97
#